data_AF-A0A355BC71-F1
#
_entry.id   AF-A0A355BC71-F1
#
_cell.length_a   1.000
_cell.length_b   1.000
_cell.length_c   1.000
_cell.angle_alpha   90.00
_cell.angle_beta   90.00
_cell.angle_gamma   90.00
#
_symmetry.space_group_name_H-M   'P 1'
#
loop_
_entity.id
_entity.type
_entity.pdbx_description
1 polymer ?
#
loop_
_entity_poly.entity_id
_entity_poly.type
_entity_poly.pdbx_seq_one_letter_code
_entity_poly.pdbx_strand_id
1 'polypeptide(L)'
;QLIENGEMESSQMTSLLKKYLNPMIESNIDYLVLGCSHYPYLIPQIKKIIPPHIQIIDSGEAVAKQTKNVLQQLNLLRLENKKVSTIFYTNSNANVLKNVLKKTATIITSDF
;
A
#
# COMPACT_ATOMS: atom_id res chain seq x y z
N GLN A 1 -8.13 9.72 6.67
CA GLN A 1 -7.86 11.02 7.30
C GLN A 1 -6.45 11.13 7.86
N LEU A 2 -6.04 10.50 8.97
CA LEU A 2 -4.66 10.67 9.50
C LEU A 2 -3.55 10.28 8.50
N ILE A 3 -3.75 9.21 7.72
CA ILE A 3 -2.82 8.79 6.67
C ILE A 3 -2.76 9.81 5.52
N GLU A 4 -3.92 10.33 5.11
CA GLU A 4 -4.06 11.30 4.02
C GLU A 4 -3.52 12.69 4.40
N ASN A 5 -3.55 13.01 5.69
CA ASN A 5 -3.00 14.26 6.25
C ASN A 5 -1.48 14.17 6.49
N GLY A 6 -0.84 13.03 6.25
CA GLY A 6 0.59 12.83 6.45
C GLY A 6 1.02 12.60 7.90
N GLU A 7 0.08 12.43 8.83
CA GLU A 7 0.33 12.25 10.27
C GLU A 7 0.62 10.80 10.66
N MET A 8 1.26 10.05 9.75
CA MET A 8 1.49 8.62 9.93
C MET A 8 2.32 8.34 11.18
N GLU A 9 3.40 9.08 11.45
CA GLU A 9 4.29 8.85 12.61
C GLU A 9 3.81 9.50 13.92
N SER A 10 2.55 9.95 14.00
CA SER A 10 2.02 10.61 15.20
C SER A 10 1.80 9.64 16.37
N SER A 11 1.86 10.16 17.60
CA SER A 11 1.48 9.42 18.81
C SER A 11 0.01 8.99 18.79
N GLN A 12 -0.84 9.80 18.16
CA GLN A 12 -2.25 9.52 17.94
C GLN A 12 -2.45 8.31 17.00
N MET A 13 -1.70 8.26 15.88
CA MET A 13 -1.73 7.09 14.98
C MET A 13 -1.29 5.82 15.71
N THR A 14 -0.20 5.89 16.48
CA THR A 14 0.29 4.75 17.26
C THR A 14 -0.76 4.24 18.25
N SER A 15 -1.44 5.15 18.94
CA SER A 15 -2.49 4.80 19.91
C SER A 15 -3.69 4.15 19.21
N LEU A 16 -4.06 4.67 18.04
CA LEU A 16 -5.14 4.11 17.23
C LEU A 16 -4.80 2.71 16.71
N LEU A 17 -3.57 2.51 16.21
CA LEU A 17 -3.10 1.20 15.77
C LEU A 17 -3.12 0.19 16.91
N LYS A 18 -2.61 0.53 18.09
CA LYS A 18 -2.67 -0.37 19.27
C LYS A 18 -4.11 -0.74 19.63
N LYS A 19 -5.03 0.23 19.63
CA LYS A 19 -6.45 -0.02 19.91
C LYS A 19 -7.06 -1.08 18.97
N TYR A 20 -6.68 -1.08 17.70
CA TYR A 20 -7.21 -2.04 16.72
C TYR A 20 -6.44 -3.36 16.65
N LEU A 21 -5.12 -3.34 16.87
CA LEU A 21 -4.26 -4.52 16.74
C LEU A 21 -4.24 -5.36 18.02
N ASN A 22 -4.30 -4.75 19.21
CA ASN A 22 -4.22 -5.50 20.47
C ASN A 22 -5.28 -6.60 20.60
N PRO A 23 -6.58 -6.38 20.28
CA PRO A 23 -7.58 -7.44 20.32
C PRO A 23 -7.24 -8.63 19.41
N MET A 24 -6.60 -8.38 18.26
CA MET A 24 -6.17 -9.43 17.34
C MET A 24 -4.96 -10.18 17.88
N ILE A 25 -4.01 -9.47 18.49
CA ILE A 25 -2.84 -10.05 19.15
C ILE A 25 -3.27 -10.95 20.32
N GLU A 26 -4.20 -10.46 21.15
CA GLU A 26 -4.78 -11.21 22.27
C GLU A 26 -5.56 -12.45 21.80
N SER A 27 -6.13 -12.38 20.59
CA SER A 27 -6.78 -13.53 19.94
C SER A 27 -5.79 -14.50 19.28
N ASN A 28 -4.49 -14.24 19.37
CA ASN A 28 -3.41 -15.09 18.86
C ASN A 28 -3.55 -15.47 17.37
N ILE A 29 -3.77 -14.46 16.52
CA ILE A 29 -3.82 -14.65 15.06
C ILE A 29 -2.44 -15.01 14.48
N ASP A 30 -2.43 -15.78 13.41
CA ASP A 30 -1.19 -16.08 12.67
C ASP A 30 -0.94 -15.10 11.51
N TYR A 31 -2.02 -14.55 10.94
CA TYR A 31 -1.97 -13.71 9.73
C TYR A 31 -2.81 -12.44 9.87
N LEU A 32 -2.23 -11.31 9.45
CA LEU A 32 -2.89 -10.01 9.36
C LEU A 32 -2.99 -9.57 7.89
N VAL A 33 -4.21 -9.51 7.37
CA VAL A 33 -4.46 -9.08 5.98
C VAL A 33 -4.71 -7.57 5.91
N LEU A 34 -3.96 -6.87 5.06
CA LEU A 34 -4.14 -5.44 4.82
C LEU A 34 -5.16 -5.19 3.70
N GLY A 35 -6.43 -5.05 4.09
CA GLY A 35 -7.56 -4.92 3.17
C GLY A 35 -7.80 -3.52 2.57
N CYS A 36 -6.96 -2.53 2.88
CA CYS A 36 -7.07 -1.18 2.33
C CYS A 36 -5.75 -0.77 1.67
N SER A 37 -5.84 -0.11 0.52
CA SER A 37 -4.69 0.37 -0.28
C SER A 37 -3.74 1.31 0.48
N HIS A 38 -4.17 1.86 1.61
CA HIS A 38 -3.38 2.78 2.43
C HIS A 38 -2.56 2.09 3.53
N TYR A 39 -2.93 0.88 3.93
CA TYR A 39 -2.27 0.20 5.04
C TYR A 39 -0.83 -0.28 4.77
N PRO A 40 -0.41 -0.53 3.51
CA PRO A 40 1.00 -0.81 3.24
C PRO A 40 1.96 0.26 3.76
N TYR A 41 1.55 1.54 3.78
CA TYR A 41 2.36 2.63 4.34
C TYR A 41 2.57 2.54 5.85
N LEU A 42 1.68 1.83 6.56
CA LEU A 42 1.73 1.64 8.01
C LEU A 42 2.47 0.37 8.43
N ILE A 43 2.89 -0.49 7.48
CA ILE A 43 3.63 -1.73 7.78
C ILE A 43 4.80 -1.51 8.74
N PRO A 44 5.66 -0.48 8.58
CA PRO A 44 6.77 -0.25 9.52
C PRO A 44 6.32 -0.01 10.96
N GLN A 45 5.14 0.58 11.17
CA GLN A 45 4.58 0.86 12.49
C GLN A 45 3.84 -0.35 13.05
N ILE A 46 3.05 -1.02 12.20
CA ILE A 46 2.34 -2.25 12.56
C ILE A 46 3.34 -3.30 13.04
N LYS A 47 4.48 -3.47 12.34
CA LYS A 47 5.58 -4.38 12.73
C LYS A 47 6.22 -4.07 14.08
N LYS A 48 6.13 -2.83 14.59
CA LYS A 48 6.60 -2.48 15.95
C LYS A 48 5.60 -2.88 17.04
N ILE A 49 4.34 -3.14 16.67
CA ILE A 49 3.24 -3.43 17.60
C ILE A 49 2.95 -4.93 17.63
N ILE A 50 2.87 -5.57 16.46
CA ILE A 50 2.55 -7.00 16.38
C ILE A 50 3.76 -7.87 16.76
N PRO A 51 3.54 -9.02 17.41
CA PRO A 51 4.57 -10.04 17.61
C PRO A 51 5.17 -10.55 16.28
N PRO A 52 6.43 -11.03 16.30
CA PRO A 52 7.15 -11.46 15.09
C PRO A 52 6.57 -12.71 14.42
N HIS A 53 5.74 -13.50 15.12
CA HIS A 53 5.09 -14.68 14.53
C HIS A 53 3.93 -14.31 13.61
N ILE A 54 3.33 -13.13 13.77
CA ILE A 54 2.19 -12.69 12.97
C ILE A 54 2.69 -12.23 11.59
N GLN A 55 2.24 -12.90 10.53
CA GLN A 55 2.61 -12.59 9.16
C GLN A 55 1.66 -11.55 8.54
N ILE A 56 2.21 -10.51 7.94
CA ILE A 56 1.42 -9.50 7.23
C ILE A 56 1.24 -9.91 5.78
N ILE A 57 -0.01 -9.90 5.30
CA ILE A 57 -0.37 -10.11 3.89
C ILE A 57 -0.74 -8.76 3.26
N ASP A 58 0.07 -8.31 2.30
CA ASP A 58 -0.22 -7.14 1.47
C ASP A 58 -1.05 -7.55 0.23
N SER A 59 -2.24 -6.95 0.10
CA SER A 59 -3.13 -7.18 -1.04
C SER A 59 -2.54 -6.66 -2.36
N GLY A 60 -1.70 -5.63 -2.33
CA GLY A 60 -1.09 -5.04 -3.52
C GLY A 60 -0.17 -6.01 -4.26
N GLU A 61 0.69 -6.73 -3.53
CA GLU A 61 1.58 -7.73 -4.11
C GLU A 61 0.80 -8.93 -4.67
N ALA A 62 -0.21 -9.40 -3.93
CA ALA A 62 -1.07 -10.50 -4.36
C ALA A 62 -1.80 -10.16 -5.67
N VAL A 63 -2.34 -8.94 -5.77
CA VAL A 63 -2.99 -8.44 -6.99
C VAL A 63 -1.99 -8.34 -8.14
N ALA A 64 -0.78 -7.80 -7.92
CA ALA A 64 0.24 -7.69 -8.97
C ALA A 64 0.64 -9.07 -9.54
N LYS A 65 0.82 -10.06 -8.67
CA LYS A 65 1.13 -11.44 -9.07
C LYS A 65 -0.02 -12.05 -9.88
N GLN A 66 -1.27 -11.83 -9.45
CA GLN A 66 -2.43 -12.34 -10.16
C GLN A 66 -2.60 -11.67 -11.54
N THR A 67 -2.38 -10.36 -11.63
CA THR A 67 -2.38 -9.62 -12.91
C THR A 67 -1.37 -10.22 -13.88
N LYS A 68 -0.14 -10.53 -13.42
CA LYS A 68 0.87 -11.20 -14.26
C LYS A 68 0.38 -12.56 -14.75
N ASN A 69 -0.21 -13.38 -13.88
CA ASN A 69 -0.71 -14.71 -14.25
C ASN A 69 -1.81 -14.61 -15.33
N VAL A 70 -2.74 -13.67 -15.18
CA VAL A 70 -3.81 -13.43 -16.16
C VAL A 70 -3.23 -12.98 -17.51
N LEU A 71 -2.27 -12.03 -17.50
CA LEU A 71 -1.61 -11.59 -18.73
C LEU A 71 -0.84 -12.73 -19.42
N GLN A 72 -0.23 -13.65 -18.66
CA GLN A 72 0.42 -14.84 -19.20
C GLN A 72 -0.57 -15.78 -19.89
N GLN A 73 -1.68 -16.09 -19.22
CA GLN A 73 -2.72 -16.97 -19.76
C GLN A 73 -3.32 -16.42 -21.06
N LEU A 74 -3.41 -15.10 -21.17
CA LEU A 74 -3.95 -14.41 -22.35
C LEU A 74 -2.89 -14.11 -23.43
N ASN A 75 -1.63 -14.51 -23.25
CA ASN A 75 -0.50 -14.15 -24.13
C ASN A 75 -0.34 -12.62 -24.34
N LEU A 76 -0.68 -11.82 -23.32
CA LEU A 76 -0.59 -10.36 -23.32
C LEU A 76 0.68 -9.83 -22.61
N LEU A 77 1.57 -10.72 -22.18
CA LEU A 77 2.83 -10.29 -21.58
C LEU A 77 3.68 -9.53 -22.58
N ARG A 78 4.08 -8.32 -22.20
CA ARG A 78 5.16 -7.61 -22.87
C ARG A 78 6.50 -8.24 -22.47
N LEU A 79 7.17 -8.89 -23.42
CA LEU A 79 8.49 -9.53 -23.22
C LEU A 79 9.67 -8.62 -23.57
N GLU A 80 9.42 -7.48 -24.21
CA GLU A 80 10.47 -6.52 -24.57
C GLU A 80 11.07 -5.84 -23.34
N ASN A 81 12.40 -5.86 -23.24
CA ASN A 81 13.13 -5.19 -22.16
C ASN A 81 13.47 -3.72 -22.49
N LYS A 82 12.55 -2.98 -23.13
CA LYS A 82 12.71 -1.54 -23.36
C LYS A 82 12.13 -0.75 -22.19
N LYS A 83 12.73 0.41 -21.92
CA LYS A 83 12.30 1.34 -20.88
C LYS A 83 10.81 1.65 -20.99
N VAL A 84 10.09 1.47 -19.89
CA VAL A 84 8.66 1.76 -19.78
C VAL A 84 8.50 3.17 -19.20
N SER A 85 7.63 3.98 -19.79
CA SER A 85 7.17 5.23 -19.19
C SER A 85 5.85 5.00 -18.46
N THR A 86 5.76 5.50 -17.23
CA THR A 86 4.53 5.44 -16.43
C THR A 86 3.97 6.85 -16.27
N ILE A 87 2.70 7.03 -16.62
CA ILE A 87 1.98 8.29 -16.50
C ILE A 87 0.88 8.11 -15.46
N PHE A 88 0.75 9.07 -14.55
CA PHE A 88 -0.29 9.06 -13.53
C PHE A 88 -1.20 10.27 -13.69
N TYR A 89 -2.50 10.04 -13.57
CA TYR A 89 -3.54 11.05 -13.61
C TYR A 89 -4.23 11.13 -12.25
N THR A 90 -4.58 12.33 -11.82
CA THR A 90 -5.36 12.57 -10.60
C THR A 90 -6.31 13.74 -10.80
N ASN A 91 -7.54 13.60 -10.29
CA ASN A 91 -8.54 14.67 -10.18
C ASN A 91 -8.55 15.33 -8.79
N SER A 92 -7.54 15.03 -7.98
CA SER A 92 -7.35 15.58 -6.63
C SER A 92 -5.97 16.23 -6.52
N ASN A 93 -5.61 16.71 -5.32
CA ASN A 93 -4.34 17.38 -5.11
C ASN A 93 -3.14 16.45 -5.42
N ALA A 94 -2.41 16.77 -6.49
CA ALA A 94 -1.25 16.01 -6.94
C ALA A 94 -0.10 15.93 -5.93
N ASN A 95 -0.08 16.74 -4.87
CA ASN A 95 0.96 16.69 -3.85
C ASN A 95 0.97 15.37 -3.09
N VAL A 96 -0.21 14.79 -2.79
CA VAL A 96 -0.31 13.48 -2.13
C VAL A 96 0.34 12.42 -3.00
N LEU A 97 -0.02 12.40 -4.29
CA LEU A 97 0.52 11.45 -5.25
C LEU A 97 2.03 11.66 -5.49
N LYS A 98 2.51 12.91 -5.55
CA LYS A 98 3.95 13.25 -5.63
C LYS A 98 4.73 12.70 -4.44
N ASN A 99 4.18 12.79 -3.23
CA ASN A 99 4.82 12.29 -2.02
C ASN A 99 4.90 10.76 -2.01
N VAL A 100 3.87 10.09 -2.52
CA VAL A 100 3.82 8.62 -2.62
C VAL A 100 4.75 8.08 -3.72
N LEU A 101 4.78 8.70 -4.90
CA LEU A 101 5.44 8.16 -6.10
C LEU A 101 6.95 8.41 -6.20
N LYS A 102 7.59 9.03 -5.20
CA LYS A 102 9.06 9.24 -5.11
C LYS A 102 9.75 9.50 -6.47
N LYS A 103 9.60 10.73 -6.99
CA LYS A 103 10.38 11.40 -8.05
C LYS A 103 10.52 10.74 -9.45
N THR A 104 9.99 9.55 -9.72
CA THR A 104 10.26 8.83 -11.00
C THR A 104 9.11 8.84 -12.02
N ALA A 105 7.99 9.48 -11.71
CA ALA A 105 6.78 9.42 -12.52
C ALA A 105 6.32 10.79 -13.00
N THR A 106 5.84 10.86 -14.25
CA THR A 106 5.14 12.04 -14.78
C THR A 106 3.72 12.05 -14.23
N ILE A 107 3.38 13.09 -13.47
CA ILE A 107 2.06 13.27 -12.86
C ILE A 107 1.35 14.42 -13.58
N ILE A 108 0.17 14.14 -14.11
CA ILE A 108 -0.68 15.10 -14.80
C ILE A 108 -1.93 15.31 -13.95
N THR A 109 -2.16 16.55 -13.52
CA THR A 109 -3.43 16.94 -12.88
C THR A 109 -4.40 17.30 -14.00
N SER A 110 -5.60 16.71 -13.98
CA SER A 110 -6.67 17.04 -14.93
C SER A 110 -7.99 17.02 -14.19
N ASP A 111 -8.84 18.03 -14.45
CA ASP A 111 -10.22 18.01 -13.98
C ASP A 111 -11.02 17.07 -14.89
N PHE A 112 -11.37 15.90 -14.36
CA PHE A 112 -12.28 14.93 -14.97
C PHE A 112 -13.28 14.42 -13.92
#